data_AF-A0A7W2A8P6-F1
#
_entry.id   AF-A0A7W2A8P6-F1
#
_cell.length_a   1.000
_cell.length_b   1.000
_cell.length_c   1.000
_cell.angle_alpha   90.00
_cell.angle_beta   90.00
_cell.angle_gamma   90.00
#
_symmetry.space_group_name_H-M   'P 1'
#
loop_
_entity.id
_entity.type
_entity.pdbx_description
1 polymer ?
#
loop_
_entity_poly.entity_id
_entity_poly.type
_entity_poly.pdbx_seq_one_letter_code
_entity_poly.pdbx_strand_id
1 'polypeptide(L)'
;MEINSAFAELERALQQSKNELVSKKAKRDLHLQHLQEIEERWSECNNRRDLLDKVRVLLQISSEHARLQAKQQLETLVTNALQYVFGSAFRFEIELSDHGGNPTADFYVVTEWEGQTIKNKPQDSRGGGIVDVVSLALRIALIETVKPRLPGPIILDEPGKHVSEDYIVPMIEFLKSVGETFGRQIILVTHNTDLTESADTAYHVRLSGGKSEVQMSRYLDNGIA
;
A
#
# COMPACT_ATOMS: atom_id res chain seq x y z
N MET A 1 31.16 -84.24 43.87
CA MET A 1 30.23 -83.89 42.76
C MET A 1 29.58 -82.53 42.97
N GLU A 2 29.15 -82.20 44.20
CA GLU A 2 28.50 -80.91 44.55
C GLU A 2 29.37 -79.65 44.37
N ILE A 3 30.68 -79.74 44.61
CA ILE A 3 31.59 -78.58 44.42
C ILE A 3 31.69 -78.18 42.94
N ASN A 4 31.68 -79.16 42.02
CA ASN A 4 31.69 -78.90 40.58
C ASN A 4 30.35 -78.33 40.08
N SER A 5 29.21 -78.68 40.69
CA SER A 5 27.92 -78.11 40.31
C SER A 5 27.77 -76.67 40.79
N ALA A 6 28.22 -76.36 42.01
CA ALA A 6 28.23 -75.00 42.56
C ALA A 6 29.14 -74.06 41.74
N PHE A 7 30.30 -74.53 41.32
CA PHE A 7 31.21 -73.76 40.45
C PHE A 7 30.57 -73.50 39.08
N ALA A 8 29.92 -74.50 38.49
CA ALA A 8 29.23 -74.36 37.20
C ALA A 8 28.00 -73.44 37.26
N GLU A 9 27.29 -73.40 38.39
CA GLU A 9 26.20 -72.43 38.63
C GLU A 9 26.73 -70.99 38.76
N LEU A 10 27.84 -70.81 39.48
CA LEU A 10 28.49 -69.51 39.61
C LEU A 10 28.98 -68.99 38.26
N GLU A 11 29.55 -69.88 37.44
CA GLU A 11 30.04 -69.55 36.09
C GLU A 11 28.88 -69.16 35.15
N ARG A 12 27.73 -69.84 35.24
CA ARG A 12 26.51 -69.44 34.52
C ARG A 12 25.98 -68.09 34.99
N ALA A 13 25.90 -67.85 36.30
CA ALA A 13 25.43 -66.58 36.85
C ALA A 13 26.34 -65.41 36.46
N LEU A 14 27.66 -65.63 36.45
CA LEU A 14 28.66 -64.66 35.98
C LEU A 14 28.46 -64.35 34.49
N GLN A 15 28.26 -65.38 33.66
CA GLN A 15 28.03 -65.20 32.23
C GLN A 15 26.72 -64.46 31.95
N GLN A 16 25.67 -64.75 32.71
CA GLN A 16 24.36 -64.08 32.60
C GLN A 16 24.47 -62.60 33.02
N SER A 17 25.16 -62.30 34.12
CA SER A 17 25.44 -60.92 34.55
C SER A 17 26.30 -60.15 33.53
N LYS A 18 27.30 -60.79 32.92
CA LYS A 18 28.11 -60.18 31.85
C LYS A 18 27.24 -59.84 30.64
N ASN A 19 26.36 -60.74 30.21
CA ASN A 19 25.45 -60.51 29.09
C ASN A 19 24.43 -59.38 29.40
N GLU A 20 23.90 -59.33 30.62
CA GLU A 20 23.05 -58.23 31.07
C GLU A 20 23.79 -56.89 31.08
N LEU A 21 25.04 -56.86 31.58
CA LEU A 21 25.86 -55.66 31.57
C LEU A 21 26.08 -55.14 30.15
N VAL A 22 26.39 -56.04 29.21
CA VAL A 22 26.56 -55.69 27.78
C VAL A 22 25.26 -55.14 27.20
N SER A 23 24.12 -55.79 27.47
CA SER A 23 22.80 -55.33 27.01
C SER A 23 22.43 -53.96 27.57
N LYS A 24 22.64 -53.74 28.87
CA LYS A 24 22.38 -52.44 29.53
C LYS A 24 23.31 -51.35 29.00
N LYS A 25 24.58 -51.67 28.72
CA LYS A 25 25.54 -50.73 28.12
C LYS A 25 25.11 -50.33 26.71
N ALA A 26 24.70 -51.29 25.87
CA ALA A 26 24.19 -51.00 24.53
C ALA A 26 22.93 -50.12 24.55
N LYS A 27 21.97 -50.40 25.46
CA LYS A 27 20.78 -49.56 25.66
C LYS A 27 21.16 -48.14 26.10
N ARG A 28 22.09 -48.01 27.04
CA ARG A 28 22.60 -46.70 27.48
C ARG A 28 23.21 -45.94 26.31
N ASP A 29 24.07 -46.58 25.52
CA ASP A 29 24.75 -45.93 24.39
C ASP A 29 23.74 -45.49 23.32
N LEU A 30 22.71 -46.30 23.03
CA LEU A 30 21.60 -45.93 22.17
C LEU A 30 20.81 -44.72 22.71
N HIS A 31 20.49 -44.72 24.01
CA HIS A 31 19.78 -43.60 24.63
C HIS A 31 20.60 -42.31 24.62
N LEU A 32 21.92 -42.39 24.78
CA LEU A 32 22.82 -41.24 24.68
C LEU A 32 22.85 -40.68 23.25
N GLN A 33 22.87 -41.54 22.23
CA GLN A 33 22.78 -41.12 20.83
C GLN A 33 21.44 -40.41 20.55
N HIS A 34 20.33 -40.99 20.98
CA HIS A 34 19.01 -40.35 20.83
C HIS A 34 18.91 -39.03 21.58
N LEU A 35 19.49 -38.93 22.78
CA LEU A 35 19.52 -37.68 23.55
C LEU A 35 20.23 -36.59 22.75
N GLN A 36 21.41 -36.90 22.22
CA GLN A 36 22.20 -35.97 21.42
C GLN A 36 21.44 -35.51 20.17
N GLU A 37 20.82 -36.43 19.43
CA GLU A 37 20.00 -36.09 18.26
C GLU A 37 18.80 -35.19 18.60
N ILE A 38 18.13 -35.45 19.72
CA ILE A 38 17.00 -34.64 20.19
C ILE A 38 17.47 -33.25 20.61
N GLU A 39 18.60 -33.14 21.31
CA GLU A 39 19.19 -31.86 21.72
C GLU A 39 19.59 -31.01 20.52
N GLU A 40 20.20 -31.61 19.49
CA GLU A 40 20.54 -30.95 18.24
C GLU A 40 19.29 -30.44 17.51
N ARG A 41 18.27 -31.30 17.36
CA ARG A 41 16.98 -30.92 16.75
C ARG A 41 16.26 -29.84 17.55
N TRP A 42 16.31 -29.90 18.87
CA TRP A 42 15.71 -28.91 19.75
C TRP A 42 16.39 -27.54 19.56
N SER A 43 17.72 -27.54 19.51
CA SER A 43 18.52 -26.34 19.23
C SER A 43 18.18 -25.74 17.86
N GLU A 44 18.09 -26.57 16.81
CA GLU A 44 17.71 -26.12 15.46
C GLU A 44 16.31 -25.51 15.44
N CYS A 45 15.32 -26.20 16.02
CA CYS A 45 13.94 -25.72 16.12
C CYS A 45 13.86 -24.39 16.88
N ASN A 46 14.62 -24.26 17.97
CA ASN A 46 14.62 -23.04 18.78
C ASN A 46 15.25 -21.86 18.02
N ASN A 47 16.38 -22.09 17.34
CA ASN A 47 17.01 -21.09 16.47
C ASN A 47 16.08 -20.65 15.34
N ARG A 48 15.35 -21.61 14.74
CA ARG A 48 14.38 -21.33 13.68
C ARG A 48 13.19 -20.53 14.20
N ARG A 49 12.67 -20.84 15.39
CA ARG A 49 11.62 -20.05 16.03
C ARG A 49 12.08 -18.61 16.25
N ASP A 50 13.26 -18.42 16.84
CA ASP A 50 13.80 -17.10 17.12
C ASP A 50 14.05 -16.29 15.83
N LEU A 51 14.46 -16.94 14.74
CA LEU A 51 14.55 -16.31 13.42
C LEU A 51 13.17 -15.87 12.91
N LEU A 52 12.17 -16.75 12.96
CA LEU A 52 10.82 -16.46 12.48
C LEU A 52 10.15 -15.35 13.30
N ASP A 53 10.38 -15.29 14.61
CA ASP A 53 9.90 -14.19 15.45
C ASP A 53 10.52 -12.85 15.04
N LYS A 54 11.83 -12.81 14.74
CA LYS A 54 12.49 -11.62 14.21
C LYS A 54 11.93 -11.22 12.84
N VAL A 55 11.69 -12.19 11.95
CA VAL A 55 11.08 -11.95 10.64
C VAL A 55 9.67 -11.38 10.80
N ARG A 56 8.85 -11.93 11.71
CA ARG A 56 7.50 -11.42 12.00
C ARG A 56 7.55 -9.96 12.42
N VAL A 57 8.42 -9.62 13.37
CA VAL A 57 8.59 -8.24 13.86
C VAL A 57 9.05 -7.31 12.73
N LEU A 58 10.02 -7.73 11.93
CA LEU A 58 10.50 -6.96 10.78
C LEU A 58 9.38 -6.67 9.78
N LEU A 59 8.59 -7.67 9.41
CA LEU A 59 7.47 -7.52 8.47
C LEU A 59 6.37 -6.63 9.04
N GLN A 60 6.09 -6.72 10.34
CA GLN A 60 5.11 -5.85 11.00
C GLN A 60 5.55 -4.38 10.95
N ILE A 61 6.79 -4.10 11.36
CA ILE A 61 7.37 -2.74 11.32
C ILE A 61 7.42 -2.22 9.88
N SER A 62 7.81 -3.07 8.92
CA SER A 62 7.85 -2.70 7.50
C SER A 62 6.46 -2.36 6.95
N SER A 63 5.43 -3.12 7.33
CA SER A 63 4.04 -2.87 6.95
C SER A 63 3.49 -1.57 7.55
N GLU A 64 3.80 -1.29 8.81
CA GLU A 64 3.45 -0.02 9.46
C GLU A 64 4.13 1.16 8.78
N HIS A 65 5.43 1.08 8.51
CA HIS A 65 6.16 2.12 7.77
C HIS A 65 5.61 2.33 6.36
N ALA A 66 5.34 1.25 5.62
CA ALA A 66 4.77 1.35 4.28
C ALA A 66 3.40 2.05 4.29
N ARG A 67 2.54 1.75 5.28
CA ARG A 67 1.25 2.44 5.45
C ARG A 67 1.43 3.92 5.77
N LEU A 68 2.35 4.28 6.65
CA LEU A 68 2.62 5.68 7.00
C LEU A 68 3.18 6.47 5.80
N GLN A 69 4.07 5.86 5.01
CA GLN A 69 4.58 6.49 3.79
C GLN A 69 3.49 6.69 2.74
N ALA A 70 2.67 5.66 2.49
CA ALA A 70 1.53 5.77 1.56
C ALA A 70 0.55 6.85 2.02
N LYS A 71 0.23 6.89 3.33
CA LYS A 71 -0.59 7.93 3.94
C LYS A 71 -0.05 9.33 3.62
N GLN A 72 1.22 9.59 3.92
CA GLN A 72 1.82 10.90 3.74
C GLN A 72 1.85 11.34 2.26
N GLN A 73 2.11 10.40 1.35
CA GLN A 73 2.10 10.66 -0.09
C GLN A 73 0.70 11.05 -0.59
N LEU A 74 -0.33 10.31 -0.17
CA LEU A 74 -1.72 10.61 -0.50
C LEU A 74 -2.14 11.95 0.09
N GLU A 75 -1.84 12.21 1.37
CA GLU A 75 -2.13 13.49 2.03
C GLU A 75 -1.49 14.67 1.30
N THR A 76 -0.23 14.55 0.89
CA THR A 76 0.48 15.62 0.17
C THR A 76 -0.16 15.89 -1.18
N LEU A 77 -0.43 14.85 -1.98
CA LEU A 77 -0.98 15.02 -3.33
C LEU A 77 -2.40 15.60 -3.31
N VAL A 78 -3.26 15.09 -2.42
CA VAL A 78 -4.64 15.57 -2.31
C VAL A 78 -4.68 16.97 -1.69
N THR A 79 -3.80 17.26 -0.72
CA THR A 79 -3.66 18.61 -0.17
C THR A 79 -3.24 19.60 -1.26
N ASN A 80 -2.24 19.26 -2.08
CA ASN A 80 -1.83 20.10 -3.19
C ASN A 80 -3.00 20.35 -4.15
N ALA A 81 -3.75 19.31 -4.53
CA ALA A 81 -4.92 19.46 -5.39
C ALA A 81 -5.98 20.41 -4.78
N LEU A 82 -6.30 20.23 -3.51
CA LEU A 82 -7.23 21.10 -2.79
C LEU A 82 -6.73 22.54 -2.71
N GLN A 83 -5.42 22.75 -2.51
CA GLN A 83 -4.83 24.07 -2.40
C GLN A 83 -4.76 24.80 -3.75
N TYR A 84 -4.50 24.06 -4.84
CA TYR A 84 -4.60 24.61 -6.19
C TYR A 84 -6.02 25.08 -6.48
N VAL A 85 -7.03 24.26 -6.16
CA VAL A 85 -8.41 24.55 -6.55
C VAL A 85 -9.08 25.55 -5.61
N PHE A 86 -9.00 25.34 -4.30
CA PHE A 86 -9.78 26.08 -3.30
C PHE A 86 -8.93 27.03 -2.43
N GLY A 87 -7.62 27.04 -2.62
CA GLY A 87 -6.68 27.90 -1.90
C GLY A 87 -5.99 27.25 -0.71
N SER A 88 -4.96 27.93 -0.18
CA SER A 88 -3.99 27.38 0.78
C SER A 88 -4.55 26.95 2.14
N ALA A 89 -5.78 27.36 2.48
CA ALA A 89 -6.42 27.03 3.75
C ALA A 89 -6.87 25.56 3.85
N PHE A 90 -6.94 24.85 2.73
CA PHE A 90 -7.41 23.47 2.67
C PHE A 90 -6.25 22.49 2.84
N ARG A 91 -6.51 21.40 3.58
CA ARG A 91 -5.63 20.24 3.69
C ARG A 91 -6.44 18.94 3.72
N PHE A 92 -5.79 17.86 3.31
CA PHE A 92 -6.34 16.52 3.36
C PHE A 92 -5.64 15.71 4.44
N GLU A 93 -6.44 15.04 5.28
CA GLU A 93 -5.96 14.19 6.37
C GLU A 93 -6.57 12.79 6.28
N ILE A 94 -5.76 11.79 6.53
CA ILE A 94 -6.16 10.38 6.62
C ILE A 94 -5.94 9.90 8.05
N GLU A 95 -6.99 9.45 8.69
CA GLU A 95 -6.92 8.80 10.00
C GLU A 95 -6.92 7.28 9.82
N LEU A 96 -5.80 6.65 10.18
CA LEU A 96 -5.68 5.21 10.19
C LEU A 96 -6.16 4.68 11.54
N SER A 97 -7.08 3.72 11.50
CA SER A 97 -7.63 3.03 12.67
C SER A 97 -7.55 1.51 12.48
N ASP A 98 -7.72 0.77 13.56
CA ASP A 98 -7.75 -0.70 13.55
C ASP A 98 -9.04 -1.17 14.22
N HIS A 99 -9.97 -1.71 13.43
CA HIS A 99 -11.20 -2.31 13.92
C HIS A 99 -11.09 -3.83 13.85
N GLY A 100 -10.68 -4.45 14.97
CA GLY A 100 -10.67 -5.90 15.12
C GLY A 100 -9.62 -6.62 14.26
N GLY A 101 -8.47 -5.99 14.01
CA GLY A 101 -7.39 -6.53 13.19
C GLY A 101 -7.51 -6.16 11.70
N ASN A 102 -8.55 -5.41 11.33
CA ASN A 102 -8.71 -4.85 9.99
C ASN A 102 -8.31 -3.37 9.99
N PRO A 103 -7.23 -3.00 9.28
CA PRO A 103 -6.87 -1.60 9.09
C PRO A 103 -7.98 -0.85 8.35
N THR A 104 -8.45 0.22 8.95
CA THR A 104 -9.43 1.15 8.37
C THR A 104 -8.79 2.51 8.16
N ALA A 105 -9.27 3.25 7.16
CA ALA A 105 -8.79 4.60 6.84
C ALA A 105 -10.00 5.52 6.64
N ASP A 106 -10.10 6.55 7.46
CA ASP A 106 -11.10 7.61 7.31
C ASP A 106 -10.45 8.84 6.66
N PHE A 107 -11.14 9.42 5.69
CA PHE A 107 -10.68 10.59 4.95
C PHE A 107 -11.36 11.85 5.45
N TYR A 108 -10.58 12.92 5.58
CA TYR A 108 -11.04 14.21 6.05
C TYR A 108 -10.47 15.35 5.21
N VAL A 109 -11.31 16.36 5.00
CA VAL A 109 -10.89 17.67 4.53
C VAL A 109 -10.89 18.59 5.73
N VAL A 110 -9.77 19.30 5.91
CA VAL A 110 -9.61 20.25 6.99
C VAL A 110 -9.36 21.63 6.42
N THR A 111 -10.08 22.60 6.96
CA THR A 111 -9.98 24.01 6.57
C THR A 111 -9.67 24.87 7.78
N GLU A 112 -8.77 25.83 7.58
CA GLU A 112 -8.51 26.89 8.56
C GLU A 112 -9.16 28.20 8.13
N TRP A 113 -10.07 28.70 8.96
CA TRP A 113 -10.76 29.98 8.73
C TRP A 113 -10.74 30.79 10.03
N GLU A 114 -10.15 31.98 10.01
CA GLU A 114 -10.13 32.92 11.14
C GLU A 114 -9.66 32.28 12.48
N GLY A 115 -8.70 31.36 12.41
CA GLY A 115 -8.17 30.65 13.58
C GLY A 115 -9.03 29.49 14.09
N GLN A 116 -10.14 29.17 13.41
CA GLN A 116 -10.91 27.96 13.64
C GLN A 116 -10.54 26.88 12.62
N THR A 117 -10.35 25.65 13.11
CA THR A 117 -10.13 24.47 12.30
C THR A 117 -11.43 23.70 12.14
N ILE A 118 -11.91 23.56 10.91
CA ILE A 118 -13.09 22.77 10.58
C ILE A 118 -12.62 21.47 9.92
N LYS A 119 -12.98 20.33 10.51
CA LYS A 119 -12.64 18.99 10.01
C LYS A 119 -13.90 18.24 9.67
N ASN A 120 -14.10 17.95 8.38
CA ASN A 120 -15.29 17.24 7.88
C ASN A 120 -14.88 16.07 7.01
N LYS A 121 -15.72 15.04 6.93
CA LYS A 121 -15.56 14.04 5.88
C LYS A 121 -15.85 14.71 4.52
N PRO A 122 -15.18 14.32 3.42
CA PRO A 122 -15.44 14.88 2.10
C PRO A 122 -16.93 14.88 1.74
N GLN A 123 -17.64 13.78 2.02
CA GLN A 123 -19.07 13.63 1.73
C GLN A 123 -19.99 14.51 2.59
N ASP A 124 -19.53 14.91 3.78
CA ASP A 124 -20.31 15.76 4.70
C ASP A 124 -20.03 17.24 4.45
N SER A 125 -19.01 17.54 3.64
CA SER A 125 -18.66 18.89 3.23
C SER A 125 -19.72 19.40 2.25
N ARG A 126 -20.29 20.58 2.53
CA ARG A 126 -21.31 21.22 1.67
C ARG A 126 -20.68 21.72 0.37
N GLY A 127 -20.42 20.82 -0.58
CA GLY A 127 -19.93 21.17 -1.90
C GLY A 127 -19.52 19.94 -2.70
N GLY A 128 -20.32 19.57 -3.71
CA GLY A 128 -19.99 18.49 -4.63
C GLY A 128 -18.63 18.67 -5.32
N GLY A 129 -18.21 19.92 -5.53
CA GLY A 129 -16.89 20.24 -6.08
C GLY A 129 -15.72 19.75 -5.22
N ILE A 130 -15.80 19.83 -3.90
CA ILE A 130 -14.74 19.32 -3.01
C ILE A 130 -14.63 17.80 -3.16
N VAL A 131 -15.77 17.11 -3.17
CA VAL A 131 -15.83 15.65 -3.35
C VAL A 131 -15.21 15.24 -4.68
N ASP A 132 -15.55 15.93 -5.77
CA ASP A 132 -15.01 15.65 -7.11
C ASP A 132 -13.50 15.85 -7.18
N VAL A 133 -12.98 16.97 -6.64
CA VAL A 133 -11.53 17.27 -6.63
C VAL A 133 -10.78 16.27 -5.77
N VAL A 134 -11.26 15.95 -4.56
CA VAL A 134 -10.66 14.93 -3.70
C VAL A 134 -10.66 13.57 -4.41
N SER A 135 -11.77 13.20 -5.05
CA SER A 135 -11.88 11.94 -5.79
C SER A 135 -10.89 11.87 -6.96
N LEU A 136 -10.77 12.95 -7.74
CA LEU A 136 -9.82 13.07 -8.85
C LEU A 136 -8.37 12.96 -8.36
N ALA A 137 -8.02 13.73 -7.32
CA ALA A 137 -6.68 13.75 -6.74
C ALA A 137 -6.31 12.39 -6.15
N LEU A 138 -7.22 11.72 -5.46
CA LEU A 138 -7.00 10.36 -4.94
C LEU A 138 -6.75 9.35 -6.07
N ARG A 139 -7.51 9.41 -7.16
CA ARG A 139 -7.27 8.54 -8.33
C ARG A 139 -5.88 8.77 -8.91
N ILE A 140 -5.50 10.02 -9.14
CA ILE A 140 -4.16 10.38 -9.64
C ILE A 140 -3.09 9.85 -8.67
N ALA A 141 -3.25 10.12 -7.38
CA ALA A 141 -2.30 9.69 -6.37
C ALA A 141 -2.14 8.16 -6.30
N LEU A 142 -3.23 7.41 -6.40
CA LEU A 142 -3.17 5.95 -6.52
C LEU A 142 -2.41 5.52 -7.76
N ILE A 143 -2.67 6.12 -8.92
CA ILE A 143 -1.98 5.70 -10.16
C ILE A 143 -0.47 6.02 -10.08
N GLU A 144 -0.07 7.14 -9.47
CA GLU A 144 1.35 7.50 -9.30
C GLU A 144 2.08 6.69 -8.23
N THR A 145 1.37 6.25 -7.18
CA THR A 145 1.99 5.53 -6.04
C THR A 145 2.10 4.02 -6.27
N VAL A 146 1.30 3.45 -7.18
CA VAL A 146 1.36 2.02 -7.51
C VAL A 146 2.74 1.62 -8.07
N LYS A 147 3.27 0.50 -7.56
CA LYS A 147 4.52 -0.13 -7.98
C LYS A 147 4.24 -1.53 -8.54
N PRO A 148 4.78 -1.90 -9.73
CA PRO A 148 5.54 -1.05 -10.65
C PRO A 148 4.68 0.08 -11.24
N ARG A 149 5.34 1.16 -11.69
CA ARG A 149 4.65 2.35 -12.21
C ARG A 149 3.78 1.95 -13.41
N LEU A 150 2.50 2.35 -13.38
CA LEU A 150 1.59 2.10 -14.49
C LEU A 150 1.99 2.98 -15.69
N PRO A 151 2.27 2.42 -16.87
CA PRO A 151 2.53 3.21 -18.07
C PRO A 151 1.22 3.74 -18.66
N GLY A 152 1.34 4.73 -19.57
CA GLY A 152 0.21 5.24 -20.35
C GLY A 152 -0.39 6.56 -19.82
N PRO A 153 -1.37 7.10 -20.55
CA PRO A 153 -2.01 8.38 -20.23
C PRO A 153 -3.02 8.26 -19.10
N ILE A 154 -3.36 9.39 -18.50
CA ILE A 154 -4.54 9.54 -17.65
C ILE A 154 -5.69 9.98 -18.54
N ILE A 155 -6.78 9.20 -18.60
CA ILE A 155 -7.98 9.53 -19.37
C ILE A 155 -9.08 9.95 -18.38
N LEU A 156 -9.62 11.15 -18.56
CA LEU A 156 -10.65 11.74 -17.72
C LEU A 156 -11.88 12.05 -18.58
N ASP A 157 -13.02 11.51 -18.18
CA ASP A 157 -14.31 11.76 -18.83
C ASP A 157 -15.17 12.65 -17.92
N GLU A 158 -15.42 13.88 -18.36
CA GLU A 158 -16.13 14.95 -17.63
C GLU A 158 -15.65 15.13 -16.17
N PRO A 159 -14.33 15.37 -15.94
CA PRO A 159 -13.84 15.59 -14.59
C PRO A 159 -14.40 16.88 -13.99
N GLY A 160 -14.68 16.86 -12.69
CA GLY A 160 -15.10 18.08 -11.97
C GLY A 160 -16.50 18.57 -12.31
N LYS A 161 -17.43 17.68 -12.70
CA LYS A 161 -18.82 18.04 -13.05
C LYS A 161 -19.54 18.89 -11.99
N HIS A 162 -19.23 18.71 -10.70
CA HIS A 162 -19.83 19.47 -9.60
C HIS A 162 -18.94 20.65 -9.13
N VAL A 163 -17.83 20.90 -9.81
CA VAL A 163 -16.94 22.04 -9.56
C VAL A 163 -17.55 23.26 -10.24
N SER A 164 -17.69 24.36 -9.48
CA SER A 164 -18.21 25.63 -10.01
C SER A 164 -17.26 26.19 -11.08
N GLU A 165 -17.79 26.98 -12.01
CA GLU A 165 -17.02 27.57 -13.13
C GLU A 165 -15.73 28.27 -12.66
N ASP A 166 -15.80 29.03 -11.57
CA ASP A 166 -14.67 29.73 -10.95
C ASP A 166 -13.49 28.81 -10.55
N TYR A 167 -13.77 27.52 -10.33
CA TYR A 167 -12.80 26.52 -9.88
C TYR A 167 -12.37 25.54 -10.97
N ILE A 168 -12.95 25.63 -12.17
CA ILE A 168 -12.57 24.78 -13.31
C ILE A 168 -11.15 25.09 -13.79
N VAL A 169 -10.81 26.38 -13.97
CA VAL A 169 -9.46 26.77 -14.43
C VAL A 169 -8.37 26.32 -13.43
N PRO A 170 -8.50 26.59 -12.12
CA PRO A 170 -7.58 26.05 -11.12
C PRO A 170 -7.44 24.52 -11.14
N MET A 171 -8.53 23.78 -11.38
CA MET A 171 -8.50 22.32 -11.51
C MET A 171 -7.68 21.88 -12.73
N ILE A 172 -7.74 22.61 -13.85
CA ILE A 172 -6.93 22.32 -15.04
C ILE A 172 -5.47 22.60 -14.79
N GLU A 173 -5.14 23.72 -14.14
CA GLU A 173 -3.76 24.05 -13.78
C GLU A 173 -3.16 22.97 -12.87
N PHE A 174 -3.94 22.46 -11.92
CA PHE A 174 -3.56 21.29 -11.15
C PHE A 174 -3.28 20.08 -12.05
N LEU A 175 -4.19 19.73 -12.98
CA LEU A 175 -3.97 18.62 -13.91
C LEU A 175 -2.73 18.80 -14.78
N LYS A 176 -2.49 20.00 -15.31
CA LYS A 176 -1.25 20.33 -16.04
C LYS A 176 -0.02 20.10 -15.18
N SER A 177 -0.02 20.60 -13.94
CA SER A 177 1.09 20.42 -13.01
C SER A 177 1.38 18.93 -12.75
N VAL A 178 0.33 18.09 -12.69
CA VAL A 178 0.45 16.64 -12.57
C VAL A 178 1.10 16.06 -13.84
N GLY A 179 0.62 16.45 -15.02
CA GLY A 179 1.17 16.00 -16.30
C GLY A 179 2.66 16.33 -16.44
N GLU A 180 3.06 17.55 -16.08
CA GLU A 180 4.45 18.02 -16.11
C GLU A 180 5.32 17.31 -15.07
N THR A 181 4.86 17.26 -13.82
CA THR A 181 5.63 16.68 -12.69
C THR A 181 5.90 15.20 -12.90
N PHE A 182 4.88 14.47 -13.37
CA PHE A 182 4.95 13.02 -13.51
C PHE A 182 5.34 12.59 -14.93
N GLY A 183 5.42 13.52 -15.89
CA GLY A 183 5.70 13.21 -17.29
C GLY A 183 4.61 12.35 -17.91
N ARG A 184 3.34 12.71 -17.69
CA ARG A 184 2.18 11.95 -18.17
C ARG A 184 1.30 12.78 -19.09
N GLN A 185 0.87 12.14 -20.17
CA GLN A 185 -0.17 12.69 -21.02
C GLN A 185 -1.52 12.58 -20.30
N ILE A 186 -2.28 13.68 -20.30
CA ILE A 186 -3.65 13.71 -19.81
C ILE A 186 -4.57 13.92 -21.02
N ILE A 187 -5.58 13.07 -21.15
CA ILE A 187 -6.62 13.15 -22.17
C ILE A 187 -7.93 13.44 -21.45
N LEU A 188 -8.51 14.59 -21.73
CA LEU A 188 -9.72 15.07 -21.06
C LEU A 188 -10.85 15.18 -22.08
N VAL A 189 -11.98 14.54 -21.78
CA VAL A 189 -13.23 14.65 -22.54
C VAL A 189 -14.17 15.52 -21.74
N THR A 190 -14.63 16.63 -22.33
CA THR A 190 -15.59 17.52 -21.68
C THR A 190 -16.39 18.35 -22.67
N HIS A 191 -17.59 18.78 -22.24
CA HIS A 191 -18.40 19.77 -22.94
C HIS A 191 -18.14 21.22 -22.50
N ASN A 192 -17.37 21.45 -21.43
CA ASN A 192 -17.07 22.81 -20.98
C ASN A 192 -15.97 23.43 -21.86
N THR A 193 -16.30 24.55 -22.49
CA THR A 193 -15.45 25.21 -23.49
C THR A 193 -14.24 25.92 -22.87
N ASP A 194 -14.33 26.37 -21.63
CA ASP A 194 -13.23 27.05 -20.93
C ASP A 194 -12.05 26.08 -20.70
N LEU A 195 -12.34 24.78 -20.61
CA LEU A 195 -11.32 23.73 -20.57
C LEU A 195 -10.49 23.64 -21.86
N THR A 196 -11.09 23.98 -23.00
CA THR A 196 -10.43 23.82 -24.30
C THR A 196 -9.37 24.89 -24.57
N GLU A 197 -9.55 26.10 -24.03
CA GLU A 197 -8.58 27.20 -24.17
C GLU A 197 -7.30 26.96 -23.35
N SER A 198 -7.41 26.19 -22.28
CA SER A 198 -6.29 25.86 -21.43
C SER A 198 -5.53 24.61 -21.89
N ALA A 199 -6.04 23.78 -22.81
CA ALA A 199 -5.38 22.51 -23.15
C ALA A 199 -4.25 22.67 -24.18
N ASP A 200 -3.11 21.98 -24.03
CA ASP A 200 -2.01 22.02 -25.02
C ASP A 200 -2.49 21.71 -26.45
N THR A 201 -3.52 20.88 -26.57
CA THR A 201 -4.25 20.62 -27.81
C THR A 201 -5.70 20.33 -27.50
N ALA A 202 -6.61 20.98 -28.22
CA ALA A 202 -8.05 20.75 -28.09
C ALA A 202 -8.69 20.28 -29.40
N TYR A 203 -9.60 19.32 -29.29
CA TYR A 203 -10.41 18.82 -30.40
C TYR A 203 -11.89 18.99 -30.06
N HIS A 204 -12.63 19.63 -30.96
CA HIS A 204 -14.07 19.77 -30.86
C HIS A 204 -14.76 18.69 -31.69
N VAL A 205 -15.66 17.93 -31.08
CA VAL A 205 -16.45 16.88 -31.75
C VAL A 205 -17.90 17.33 -31.88
N ARG A 206 -18.45 17.29 -33.09
CA ARG A 206 -19.84 17.70 -33.38
C ARG A 206 -20.57 16.66 -34.21
N LEU A 207 -21.89 16.55 -34.03
CA LEU A 207 -22.75 15.71 -34.87
C LEU A 207 -23.20 16.49 -36.11
N SER A 208 -22.92 15.96 -37.30
CA SER A 208 -23.30 16.55 -38.59
C SER A 208 -23.81 15.45 -39.51
N GLY A 209 -25.09 15.51 -39.90
CA GLY A 209 -25.70 14.50 -40.77
C GLY A 209 -25.62 13.06 -40.23
N GLY A 210 -25.69 12.89 -38.91
CA GLY A 210 -25.58 11.57 -38.25
C GLY A 210 -24.15 11.01 -38.15
N LYS A 211 -23.12 11.78 -38.51
CA LYS A 211 -21.71 11.42 -38.37
C LYS A 211 -21.02 12.36 -37.38
N SER A 212 -20.07 11.82 -36.61
CA SER A 212 -19.20 12.65 -35.76
C SER A 212 -18.13 13.29 -36.62
N GLU A 213 -18.10 14.62 -36.66
CA GLU A 213 -17.03 15.42 -37.26
C GLU A 213 -16.11 15.94 -36.17
N VAL A 214 -14.80 15.81 -36.37
CA VAL A 214 -13.77 16.29 -35.44
C VAL A 214 -13.07 17.49 -36.06
N GLN A 215 -12.95 18.58 -35.30
CA GLN A 215 -12.23 19.79 -35.69
C GLN A 215 -11.18 20.13 -34.63
N MET A 216 -9.96 20.44 -35.05
CA MET A 216 -8.93 20.92 -34.14
C MET A 216 -9.24 22.37 -33.78
N SER A 217 -9.32 22.67 -32.48
CA SER A 217 -9.44 24.05 -32.02
C SER A 217 -8.09 24.73 -32.26
N ARG A 218 -8.05 25.73 -33.16
CA ARG A 218 -6.83 26.51 -33.38
C ARG A 218 -6.78 27.57 -32.31
N TYR A 219 -5.72 27.59 -31.51
CA TYR A 219 -5.36 28.75 -30.72
C TYR A 219 -5.39 29.99 -31.62
N LEU A 220 -6.06 31.06 -31.17
CA LEU A 220 -5.72 32.39 -31.65
C LEU A 220 -4.28 32.63 -31.15
N ASP A 221 -3.30 32.30 -32.00
CA ASP A 221 -1.97 32.89 -31.91
C ASP A 221 -2.19 34.41 -31.84
N ASN A 222 -2.13 34.97 -30.64
CA ASN A 222 -1.86 36.39 -30.49
C ASN A 222 -0.42 36.55 -30.96
N GLY A 223 -0.28 36.72 -32.27
CA GLY A 223 0.99 36.95 -32.94
C GLY A 223 1.70 38.10 -32.25
N ILE A 224 2.74 37.74 -31.50
CA ILE A 224 3.80 38.67 -31.14
C ILE A 224 4.95 38.29 -32.07
N ALA A 225 5.09 39.12 -33.10
CA ALA A 225 6.27 39.22 -33.95
C ALA A 225 7.49 39.69 -33.14
#